data_AF-A0A845YEA7-F1
#
_entry.id   AF-A0A845YEA7-F1
#
_cell.length_a   1.000
_cell.length_b   1.000
_cell.length_c   1.000
_cell.angle_alpha   90.00
_cell.angle_beta   90.00
_cell.angle_gamma   90.00
#
_symmetry.space_group_name_H-M   'P 1'
#
loop_
_entity.id
_entity.type
_entity.pdbx_description
1 polymer ?
#
loop_
_entity_poly.entity_id
_entity_poly.type
_entity_poly.pdbx_seq_one_letter_code
_entity_poly.pdbx_strand_id
1 'polypeptide(L)' 'MADREVNYKELAEATGMHPGTISKLKNNLPNRLDIETLTKLCKALKCQPGDLLVYIPTEKNNEA' A
#
# COMPACT_ATOMS: atom_id res chain seq x y z
N MET A 1 4.69 15.48 5.73
CA MET A 1 4.07 14.13 5.80
C MET A 1 4.55 13.25 4.63
N ALA A 2 5.84 13.32 4.28
CA ALA A 2 6.35 12.78 3.02
C ALA A 2 7.81 12.28 3.16
N ASP A 3 8.12 11.62 4.28
CA ASP A 3 9.52 11.33 4.64
C ASP A 3 9.63 9.99 5.38
N ARG A 4 9.11 8.94 4.75
CA ARG A 4 9.40 7.58 5.18
C ARG A 4 9.87 6.84 3.96
N GLU A 5 11.18 6.90 3.70
CA GLU A 5 11.91 6.00 2.80
C GLU A 5 11.86 4.56 3.37
N VAL A 6 10.67 4.05 3.66
CA VAL A 6 10.53 2.67 4.13
C VAL A 6 10.83 1.79 2.94
N ASN A 7 12.02 1.18 2.99
CA ASN A 7 12.41 0.19 2.02
C ASN A 7 11.35 -0.92 2.01
N TYR A 8 10.92 -1.37 0.85
CA TYR A 8 9.85 -2.39 0.72
C TYR A 8 10.19 -3.70 1.44
N LYS A 9 11.49 -3.96 1.67
CA LYS A 9 11.98 -5.05 2.53
C LYS A 9 11.59 -4.83 4.00
N GLU A 10 11.90 -3.66 4.55
CA GLU A 10 11.50 -3.28 5.92
C GLU A 10 9.98 -3.31 6.09
N LEU A 11 9.24 -2.90 5.05
CA LEU A 11 7.78 -2.95 5.07
C LEU A 11 7.25 -4.38 5.01
N ALA A 12 7.91 -5.28 4.26
CA ALA A 12 7.59 -6.71 4.24
C ALA A 12 7.84 -7.36 5.62
N GLU A 13 8.95 -7.01 6.28
CA GLU A 13 9.31 -7.49 7.61
C GLU A 13 8.35 -6.95 8.69
N ALA A 14 8.05 -5.64 8.67
CA ALA A 14 7.13 -4.99 9.61
C ALA A 14 5.67 -5.46 9.46
N THR A 15 5.25 -5.83 8.25
CA THR A 15 3.89 -6.33 7.99
C THR A 15 3.77 -7.85 8.08
N GLY A 16 4.90 -8.57 8.14
CA GLY A 16 4.94 -10.03 8.05
C GLY A 16 4.44 -10.57 6.70
N MET A 17 4.50 -9.76 5.65
CA MET A 17 4.05 -10.13 4.30
C MET A 17 5.23 -10.49 3.41
N HIS A 18 5.00 -11.38 2.46
CA HIS A 18 6.05 -11.76 1.51
C HIS A 18 6.48 -10.55 0.65
N PRO A 19 7.78 -10.31 0.43
CA PRO A 19 8.27 -9.17 -0.35
C PRO A 19 7.71 -9.12 -1.79
N GLY A 20 7.41 -10.29 -2.37
CA GLY A 20 6.72 -10.36 -3.67
C GLY A 20 5.29 -9.79 -3.66
N THR A 21 4.58 -9.90 -2.54
CA THR A 21 3.23 -9.32 -2.36
C THR A 21 3.29 -7.81 -2.21
N ILE A 22 4.26 -7.29 -1.45
CA ILE A 22 4.51 -5.85 -1.31
C ILE A 22 4.90 -5.23 -2.66
N SER A 23 5.77 -5.90 -3.42
CA SER A 23 6.18 -5.45 -4.76
C SER A 23 5.00 -5.37 -5.74
N LYS A 24 4.07 -6.35 -5.65
CA LYS A 24 2.82 -6.29 -6.41
C LYS A 24 1.98 -5.11 -5.97
N LEU A 25 1.70 -4.94 -4.67
CA LEU A 25 0.93 -3.80 -4.15
C LEU A 25 1.43 -2.44 -4.65
N LYS A 26 2.75 -2.27 -4.74
CA LYS A 26 3.39 -1.04 -5.22
C LYS A 26 3.23 -0.82 -6.72
N ASN A 27 3.47 -1.86 -7.53
CA ASN A 27 3.57 -1.70 -8.98
C ASN A 27 2.27 -2.02 -9.74
N ASN A 28 1.37 -2.80 -9.14
CA ASN A 28 0.12 -3.23 -9.73
C ASN A 28 -0.95 -3.25 -8.63
N LEU A 29 -1.97 -2.40 -8.76
CA LEU A 29 -3.10 -2.41 -7.84
C LEU A 29 -3.70 -3.83 -7.82
N PRO A 30 -3.70 -4.53 -6.68
CA PRO A 30 -4.17 -5.90 -6.63
C PRO A 30 -5.68 -5.92 -6.88
N ASN A 31 -6.16 -6.88 -7.68
CA ASN A 31 -7.60 -7.09 -7.93
C ASN A 31 -8.41 -7.35 -6.65
N ARG A 32 -7.74 -7.79 -5.58
CA ARG A 32 -8.34 -8.03 -4.28
C ARG A 32 -7.35 -7.61 -3.19
N LEU A 33 -7.84 -6.78 -2.27
CA LEU A 33 -7.13 -6.39 -1.06
C LEU A 33 -7.92 -6.89 0.15
N ASP A 34 -7.34 -7.78 0.94
CA ASP A 34 -7.98 -8.24 2.17
C ASP A 34 -7.79 -7.21 3.29
N ILE A 35 -8.80 -7.07 4.16
CA ILE A 35 -8.79 -6.11 5.28
C ILE A 35 -7.61 -6.35 6.22
N GLU A 36 -7.20 -7.61 6.36
CA GLU A 36 -6.04 -7.97 7.18
C GLU A 36 -4.73 -7.38 6.61
N THR A 37 -4.56 -7.42 5.29
CA THR A 37 -3.44 -6.80 4.57
C THR A 37 -3.45 -5.29 4.78
N LEU A 38 -4.60 -4.65 4.60
CA LEU A 38 -4.75 -3.20 4.82
C LEU A 38 -4.42 -2.81 6.27
N THR A 39 -4.88 -3.60 7.24
CA THR A 39 -4.63 -3.36 8.67
C THR A 39 -3.16 -3.51 9.02
N LYS A 40 -2.49 -4.53 8.48
CA LYS A 40 -1.03 -4.73 8.64
C LYS A 40 -0.25 -3.54 8.10
N LEU A 41 -0.61 -3.04 6.92
CA LEU A 41 -0.01 -1.85 6.32
C LEU A 41 -0.27 -0.60 7.18
N CYS A 42 -1.52 -0.35 7.57
CA CYS A 42 -1.87 0.78 8.42
C CYS A 42 -1.08 0.78 9.75
N LYS A 43 -0.90 -0.40 10.36
CA LYS A 43 -0.09 -0.56 11.58
C LYS A 43 1.39 -0.29 11.33
N ALA A 44 1.96 -0.84 10.26
CA ALA A 44 3.37 -0.66 9.92
C ALA A 44 3.70 0.79 9.55
N LEU A 45 2.83 1.45 8.77
CA LEU A 45 2.99 2.85 8.38
C LEU A 45 2.46 3.85 9.42
N LYS A 46 1.81 3.37 10.49
CA LYS A 46 1.11 4.19 11.50
C LYS A 46 0.19 5.24 10.85
N CYS A 47 -0.62 4.80 9.89
CA CYS A 47 -1.54 5.64 9.15
C CYS A 47 -2.97 5.09 9.19
N GLN A 48 -3.93 5.88 8.72
CA GLN A 48 -5.31 5.46 8.56
C GLN A 48 -5.52 4.83 7.17
N PRO A 49 -6.51 3.94 7.00
CA PRO A 49 -6.83 3.38 5.68
C PRO A 49 -7.21 4.45 4.65
N GLY A 50 -7.80 5.57 5.09
CA GLY A 50 -8.11 6.72 4.23
C GLY A 50 -6.88 7.47 3.71
N ASP A 51 -5.73 7.37 4.37
CA ASP A 51 -4.45 7.90 3.84
C ASP A 51 -3.90 7.03 2.70
N LEU A 52 -4.29 5.75 2.64
CA LEU A 52 -3.78 4.77 1.68
C LEU A 52 -4.68 4.60 0.45
N LEU A 53 -5.98 4.81 0.62
CA LEU A 53 -7.00 4.52 -0.37
C LEU A 53 -7.62 5.83 -0.88
N VAL A 54 -7.48 6.08 -2.17
CA VAL A 54 -8.19 7.18 -2.84
C VAL A 54 -9.13 6.59 -3.89
N TYR A 55 -10.39 7.05 -3.88
CA TYR A 55 -11.31 6.70 -4.94
C TYR A 55 -10.99 7.55 -6.17
N ILE A 56 -10.64 6.88 -7.27
CA ILE A 56 -10.45 7.53 -8.57
C ILE A 56 -11.69 7.19 -9.41
N PRO A 57 -12.59 8.14 -9.67
CA PRO A 57 -13.66 7.92 -10.64
C PRO A 57 -13.04 7.62 -12.00
N THR A 58 -13.64 6.70 -12.77
CA THR A 58 -13.15 6.22 -14.07
C THR A 58 -13.27 7.26 -15.19
N GLU A 59 -12.67 8.43 -14.98
CA GLU A 59 -12.44 9.51 -15.95
C GLU A 59 -11.06 10.14 -15.75
N LYS A 60 -10.04 9.35 -15.40
CA LYS A 60 -8.63 9.76 -15.50
C LYS A 60 -7.77 8.59 -15.97
N ASN A 61 -7.85 8.31 -17.26
CA ASN A 61 -6.69 7.81 -17.98
C ASN A 61 -5.81 9.03 -18.29
N ASN A 62 -4.62 9.07 -17.70
CA ASN A 62 -3.52 9.97 -18.03
C ASN A 62 -3.71 11.47 -17.75
N GLU A 63 -3.03 11.98 -16.71
CA GLU A 63 -2.49 13.36 -16.68
C GLU A 63 -1.43 13.47 -15.56
N ALA A 64 -0.20 13.13 -15.93
CA ALA A 64 1.05 13.78 -15.51
C ALA A 64 2.18 13.34 -16.45
#